data_AF-A0A833GA32-F1
#
_entry.id   AF-A0A833GA32-F1
#
_cell.length_a   1.000
_cell.length_b   1.000
_cell.length_c   1.000
_cell.angle_alpha   90.00
_cell.angle_beta   90.00
_cell.angle_gamma   90.00
#
_symmetry.space_group_name_H-M   'P 1'
#
loop_
_entity.id
_entity.type
_entity.pdbx_description
1 polymer ?
#
loop_
_entity_poly.entity_id
_entity_poly.type
_entity_poly.pdbx_seq_one_letter_code
_entity_poly.pdbx_strand_id
1 'polypeptide(L)'
;MALKDLVAQKSALTEGAIEGIVRDYVRYDAEQREIGFTPKFAELSNKAKILVYLVALQGWPYIVKESAPSDPKPADIGDELGIPGGTLRPLLKDLKERHLIATKAGRYLVRSSSFDAIQKEIAGLGNDGGIASKAKSSRRSKKTKTNQQKVGAISKSSKKVATGGSKEITLKFNKWVETGFFAKGKTLGDVQARFHQEAIIIPQSSIPKYLLRAVRDGRLSRDMQEVNGKRRWVYRSK
;
A
#
# COMPACT_ATOMS: atom_id res chain seq x y z
N MET A 1 -29.76 32.22 -14.74
CA MET A 1 -29.23 30.90 -15.17
C MET A 1 -30.03 29.82 -14.47
N ALA A 2 -30.68 28.93 -15.22
CA ALA A 2 -31.54 27.90 -14.64
C ALA A 2 -30.77 26.59 -14.40
N LEU A 3 -31.08 25.87 -13.33
CA LEU A 3 -30.51 24.53 -13.05
C LEU A 3 -30.73 23.52 -14.19
N LYS A 4 -31.70 23.78 -15.07
CA LYS A 4 -31.99 22.98 -16.26
C LYS A 4 -30.90 23.09 -17.33
N ASP A 5 -30.15 24.20 -17.39
CA ASP A 5 -29.04 24.40 -18.34
C ASP A 5 -27.74 23.69 -17.91
N LEU A 6 -27.66 23.24 -16.66
CA LEU A 6 -26.54 22.44 -16.14
C LEU A 6 -26.69 20.94 -16.42
N VAL A 7 -27.82 20.51 -16.98
CA VAL A 7 -28.04 19.11 -17.39
C VAL A 7 -27.38 18.90 -18.75
N ALA A 8 -26.05 18.78 -18.75
CA ALA A 8 -25.32 18.29 -19.90
C ALA A 8 -25.86 16.89 -20.25
N GLN A 9 -26.29 16.71 -21.51
CA GLN A 9 -26.69 15.41 -22.04
C GLN A 9 -25.58 14.39 -21.74
N LYS A 10 -25.85 13.49 -20.80
CA LYS A 10 -24.87 12.58 -20.19
C LYS A 10 -24.15 11.67 -21.19
N SER A 11 -24.65 11.53 -22.42
CA SER A 11 -24.22 10.52 -23.37
C SER A 11 -23.16 11.01 -24.37
N ALA A 12 -23.16 12.29 -24.74
CA ALA A 12 -22.20 12.83 -25.71
C ALA A 12 -20.89 13.29 -25.04
N LEU A 13 -20.98 13.79 -23.80
CA LEU A 13 -19.80 14.18 -23.03
C LEU A 13 -18.94 12.97 -22.60
N THR A 14 -19.50 11.76 -22.60
CA THR A 14 -18.81 10.56 -22.11
C THR A 14 -17.90 9.93 -23.16
N GLU A 15 -18.33 9.81 -24.41
CA GLU A 15 -17.55 9.11 -25.45
C GLU A 15 -16.23 9.84 -25.78
N GLY A 16 -16.30 11.12 -26.15
CA GLY A 16 -15.10 11.90 -26.50
C GLY A 16 -14.12 12.07 -25.32
N ALA A 17 -14.63 12.13 -24.10
CA ALA A 17 -13.79 12.17 -22.89
C ALA A 17 -13.09 10.82 -22.63
N ILE A 18 -13.80 9.70 -22.82
CA ILE A 18 -13.24 8.36 -22.73
C ILE A 18 -12.17 8.17 -23.81
N GLU A 19 -12.46 8.55 -25.05
CA GLU A 19 -11.51 8.44 -26.16
C GLU A 19 -10.23 9.24 -25.87
N GLY A 20 -10.37 10.50 -25.43
CA GLY A 20 -9.22 11.35 -25.10
C GLY A 20 -8.32 10.79 -24.01
N ILE A 21 -8.88 10.05 -23.04
CA ILE A 21 -8.12 9.41 -21.97
C ILE A 21 -7.46 8.12 -22.45
N VAL A 22 -8.13 7.33 -23.27
CA VAL A 22 -7.79 5.91 -23.53
C VAL A 22 -6.97 5.73 -24.81
N ARG A 23 -7.09 6.63 -25.79
CA ARG A 23 -6.50 6.54 -27.14
C ARG A 23 -5.00 6.24 -27.16
N ASP A 24 -4.24 6.79 -26.21
CA ASP A 24 -2.78 6.63 -26.17
C ASP A 24 -2.32 5.35 -25.48
N TYR A 25 -3.19 4.75 -24.66
CA TYR A 25 -2.81 3.70 -23.71
C TYR A 25 -3.41 2.33 -24.02
N VAL A 26 -4.52 2.29 -24.75
CA VAL A 26 -5.31 1.08 -24.96
C VAL A 26 -5.69 0.91 -26.43
N ARG A 27 -5.78 -0.34 -26.84
CA ARG A 27 -6.37 -0.82 -28.09
C ARG A 27 -7.43 -1.85 -27.74
N TYR A 28 -8.58 -1.75 -28.38
CA TYR A 28 -9.66 -2.72 -28.20
C TYR A 28 -9.56 -3.78 -29.28
N ASP A 29 -9.60 -5.05 -28.88
CA ASP A 29 -9.81 -6.16 -29.79
C ASP A 29 -11.30 -6.52 -29.75
N ALA A 30 -12.03 -6.18 -30.81
CA ALA A 30 -13.47 -6.45 -30.90
C ALA A 30 -13.79 -7.94 -31.07
N GLU A 31 -12.85 -8.74 -31.60
CA GLU A 31 -13.05 -10.16 -31.85
C GLU A 31 -12.88 -10.96 -30.56
N GLN A 32 -11.81 -10.66 -29.79
CA GLN A 32 -11.51 -11.36 -28.53
C GLN A 32 -12.20 -10.75 -27.31
N ARG A 33 -12.77 -9.54 -27.44
CA ARG A 33 -13.32 -8.74 -26.33
C ARG A 33 -12.27 -8.45 -25.25
N GLU A 34 -11.03 -8.28 -25.68
CA GLU A 34 -9.90 -8.02 -24.80
C GLU A 34 -9.36 -6.60 -24.96
N ILE A 35 -8.73 -6.11 -23.90
CA ILE A 35 -8.12 -4.79 -23.84
C ILE A 35 -6.60 -4.98 -23.99
N GLY A 36 -6.08 -4.64 -25.18
CA GLY A 36 -4.65 -4.61 -25.43
C GLY A 36 -4.01 -3.33 -24.88
N PHE A 37 -2.97 -3.47 -24.06
CA PHE A 37 -2.24 -2.33 -23.51
C PHE A 37 -1.07 -1.91 -24.42
N THR A 38 -0.91 -0.61 -24.65
CA THR A 38 0.23 -0.08 -25.41
C THR A 38 1.48 0.04 -24.52
N PRO A 39 2.70 0.15 -25.08
CA PRO A 39 3.91 0.36 -24.28
C PRO A 39 3.86 1.61 -23.39
N LYS A 40 3.19 2.68 -23.84
CA LYS A 40 2.97 3.91 -23.04
C LYS A 40 2.18 3.65 -21.76
N PHE A 41 1.30 2.65 -21.76
CA PHE A 41 0.57 2.26 -20.56
C PHE A 41 1.50 1.71 -19.48
N ALA A 42 2.58 1.02 -19.87
CA ALA A 42 3.53 0.45 -18.92
C ALA A 42 4.28 1.53 -18.11
N GLU A 43 4.48 2.72 -18.70
CA GLU A 43 5.15 3.87 -18.07
C GLU A 43 4.29 4.56 -17.01
N LEU A 44 2.97 4.32 -17.01
CA LEU A 44 2.05 4.93 -16.07
C LEU A 44 2.24 4.39 -14.63
N SER A 45 1.96 5.27 -13.66
CA SER A 45 1.85 4.86 -12.26
C SER A 45 0.73 3.82 -12.08
N ASN A 46 0.83 2.97 -11.05
CA ASN A 46 -0.19 1.95 -10.77
C ASN A 46 -1.59 2.56 -10.59
N LYS A 47 -1.68 3.79 -10.06
CA LYS A 47 -2.94 4.52 -9.94
C LYS A 47 -3.53 4.88 -11.31
N ALA A 48 -2.70 5.48 -12.17
CA ALA A 48 -3.10 5.86 -13.51
C ALA A 48 -3.49 4.62 -14.35
N LYS A 49 -2.76 3.51 -14.22
CA LYS A 49 -3.10 2.22 -14.86
C LYS A 49 -4.50 1.74 -14.49
N ILE A 50 -4.84 1.75 -13.20
CA ILE A 50 -6.18 1.37 -12.72
C ILE A 50 -7.25 2.28 -13.31
N LEU A 51 -7.02 3.59 -13.33
CA LEU A 51 -7.98 4.55 -13.87
C LEU A 51 -8.20 4.35 -15.37
N VAL A 52 -7.12 4.26 -16.16
CA VAL A 52 -7.19 4.02 -17.60
C VAL A 52 -7.94 2.72 -17.91
N TYR A 53 -7.66 1.64 -17.18
CA TYR A 53 -8.36 0.37 -17.35
C TYR A 53 -9.86 0.47 -17.04
N LEU A 54 -10.24 1.10 -15.93
CA LEU A 54 -11.65 1.27 -15.59
C LEU A 54 -12.39 2.19 -16.58
N VAL A 55 -11.72 3.23 -17.09
CA VAL A 55 -12.28 4.09 -18.14
C VAL A 55 -12.44 3.31 -19.44
N ALA A 56 -11.48 2.44 -19.79
CA ALA A 56 -11.58 1.60 -20.97
C ALA A 56 -12.75 0.61 -20.88
N LEU A 57 -13.02 0.05 -19.69
CA LEU A 57 -14.20 -0.79 -19.48
C LEU A 57 -15.53 -0.05 -19.64
N GLN A 58 -15.55 1.26 -19.44
CA GLN A 58 -16.72 2.10 -19.73
C GLN A 58 -16.84 2.44 -21.22
N GLY A 59 -15.78 2.25 -22.01
CA GLY A 59 -15.76 2.43 -23.45
C GLY A 59 -16.41 1.29 -24.25
N TRP A 60 -16.50 0.08 -23.67
CA TRP A 60 -17.05 -1.10 -24.37
C TRP A 60 -18.43 -0.91 -25.02
N PRO A 61 -19.43 -0.28 -24.37
CA PRO A 61 -20.75 -0.08 -24.96
C PRO A 61 -20.75 0.76 -26.24
N TYR A 62 -19.72 1.57 -26.48
CA TYR A 62 -19.58 2.39 -27.70
C TYR A 62 -18.97 1.59 -28.87
N ILE A 63 -18.21 0.55 -28.56
CA ILE A 63 -17.49 -0.27 -29.55
C ILE A 63 -18.34 -1.48 -29.93
N VAL A 64 -18.98 -2.10 -28.94
CA VAL A 64 -19.84 -3.27 -29.11
C VAL A 64 -21.21 -2.91 -28.58
N LYS A 65 -22.24 -3.00 -29.44
CA LYS A 65 -23.64 -2.73 -29.06
C LYS A 65 -24.19 -3.69 -28.00
N GLU A 66 -23.48 -4.78 -27.74
CA GLU A 66 -23.84 -5.79 -26.75
C GLU A 66 -23.25 -5.41 -25.38
N SER A 67 -24.11 -5.40 -24.35
CA SER A 67 -23.78 -4.92 -23.00
C SER A 67 -22.71 -5.76 -22.32
N ALA A 68 -21.43 -5.40 -22.48
CA ALA A 68 -20.34 -5.99 -21.72
C ALA A 68 -20.41 -5.57 -20.24
N PRO A 69 -20.03 -6.46 -19.30
CA PRO A 69 -19.96 -6.11 -17.88
C PRO A 69 -18.87 -5.04 -17.65
N SER A 70 -19.29 -3.79 -17.45
CA SER A 70 -18.42 -2.63 -17.17
C SER A 70 -17.93 -2.56 -15.70
N ASP A 71 -18.23 -3.59 -14.91
CA ASP A 71 -18.09 -3.57 -13.45
C ASP A 71 -17.14 -4.69 -12.97
N PRO A 72 -15.81 -4.50 -13.00
CA PRO A 72 -14.86 -5.54 -12.62
C PRO A 72 -14.77 -5.70 -11.09
N LYS A 73 -14.48 -6.92 -10.63
CA LYS A 73 -14.11 -7.15 -9.23
C LYS A 73 -12.65 -6.73 -9.01
N PRO A 74 -12.25 -6.37 -7.78
CA PRO A 74 -10.85 -6.08 -7.50
C PRO A 74 -9.90 -7.27 -7.70
N ALA A 75 -10.37 -8.52 -7.76
CA ALA A 75 -9.51 -9.65 -8.14
C ALA A 75 -9.13 -9.55 -9.62
N ASP A 76 -10.14 -9.47 -10.49
CA ASP A 76 -10.01 -9.33 -11.94
C ASP A 76 -9.12 -8.15 -12.34
N ILE A 77 -9.29 -6.98 -11.70
CA ILE A 77 -8.41 -5.81 -11.94
C ILE A 77 -6.94 -6.13 -11.62
N GLY A 78 -6.70 -6.90 -10.56
CA GLY A 78 -5.35 -7.25 -10.13
C GLY A 78 -4.68 -8.22 -11.10
N ASP A 79 -5.43 -9.17 -11.63
CA ASP A 79 -4.95 -10.18 -12.58
C ASP A 79 -4.63 -9.53 -13.94
N GLU A 80 -5.51 -8.66 -14.45
CA GLU A 80 -5.33 -7.94 -15.72
C GLU A 80 -4.17 -6.93 -15.69
N LEU A 81 -3.99 -6.24 -14.56
CA LEU A 81 -2.95 -5.22 -14.42
C LEU A 81 -1.64 -5.77 -13.85
N GLY A 82 -1.60 -7.03 -13.43
CA GLY A 82 -0.46 -7.62 -12.72
C GLY A 82 -0.13 -6.92 -11.40
N ILE A 83 -1.12 -6.30 -10.74
CA ILE A 83 -0.92 -5.56 -9.49
C ILE A 83 -1.28 -6.48 -8.31
N PRO A 84 -0.34 -6.72 -7.36
CA PRO A 84 -0.63 -7.55 -6.19
C PRO A 84 -1.82 -7.00 -5.38
N GLY A 85 -2.72 -7.88 -4.95
CA GLY A 85 -3.93 -7.51 -4.21
C GLY A 85 -3.68 -6.71 -2.92
N GLY A 86 -2.50 -6.88 -2.30
CA GLY A 86 -2.08 -6.10 -1.12
C GLY A 86 -1.87 -4.61 -1.40
N THR A 87 -1.50 -4.26 -2.63
CA THR A 87 -1.30 -2.87 -3.08
C THR A 87 -2.58 -2.32 -3.71
N LEU A 88 -3.33 -3.15 -4.42
CA LEU A 88 -4.53 -2.73 -5.13
C LEU A 88 -5.62 -2.18 -4.20
N ARG A 89 -5.89 -2.85 -3.07
CA ARG A 89 -6.95 -2.44 -2.13
C ARG A 89 -6.73 -1.04 -1.53
N PRO A 90 -5.53 -0.70 -1.01
CA PRO A 90 -5.23 0.67 -0.59
C PRO A 90 -5.41 1.70 -1.70
N LEU A 91 -4.99 1.39 -2.94
CA LEU A 91 -5.11 2.31 -4.07
C LEU A 91 -6.58 2.56 -4.45
N LEU A 92 -7.39 1.50 -4.55
CA LEU A 92 -8.83 1.63 -4.81
C LEU A 92 -9.53 2.42 -3.70
N LYS A 93 -9.11 2.25 -2.44
CA LYS A 93 -9.63 3.03 -1.33
C LYS A 93 -9.29 4.53 -1.47
N ASP A 94 -8.05 4.87 -1.79
CA ASP A 94 -7.61 6.27 -2.03
C ASP A 94 -8.37 6.91 -3.21
N LEU A 95 -8.51 6.19 -4.32
CA LEU A 95 -9.26 6.66 -5.50
C LEU A 95 -10.74 6.90 -5.18
N LYS A 96 -11.34 6.08 -4.32
CA LYS A 96 -12.72 6.25 -3.85
C LYS A 96 -12.86 7.47 -2.94
N GLU A 97 -11.92 7.66 -2.01
CA GLU A 97 -11.89 8.82 -1.10
C GLU A 97 -11.73 10.14 -1.89
N ARG A 98 -10.99 10.12 -3.00
CA ARG A 98 -10.88 11.25 -3.95
C ARG A 98 -12.08 11.43 -4.87
N HIS A 99 -13.13 10.62 -4.72
CA HIS A 99 -14.34 10.64 -5.55
C HIS A 99 -14.11 10.39 -7.05
N LEU A 100 -13.00 9.76 -7.43
CA LEU A 100 -12.71 9.37 -8.83
C LEU A 100 -13.45 8.08 -9.21
N ILE A 101 -13.62 7.18 -8.25
CA ILE A 101 -14.36 5.93 -8.44
C ILE A 101 -15.50 5.78 -7.44
N ALA A 102 -16.55 5.10 -7.85
CA ALA A 102 -17.67 4.66 -7.03
C ALA A 102 -17.61 3.15 -6.82
N THR A 103 -18.15 2.68 -5.70
CA THR A 103 -18.32 1.25 -5.45
C THR A 103 -19.81 0.93 -5.45
N LYS A 104 -20.25 -0.02 -6.29
CA LYS A 104 -21.62 -0.54 -6.33
C LYS A 104 -21.57 -2.06 -6.23
N ALA A 105 -22.20 -2.64 -5.21
CA ALA A 105 -22.21 -4.10 -4.97
C ALA A 105 -20.82 -4.77 -4.99
N GLY A 106 -19.80 -4.10 -4.43
CA GLY A 106 -18.42 -4.61 -4.40
C GLY A 106 -17.64 -4.49 -5.72
N ARG A 107 -18.24 -3.87 -6.74
CA ARG A 107 -17.61 -3.58 -8.03
C ARG A 107 -17.27 -2.09 -8.13
N TYR A 108 -16.25 -1.77 -8.90
CA TYR A 108 -15.74 -0.41 -9.04
C TYR A 108 -16.15 0.19 -10.38
N LEU A 109 -16.66 1.42 -10.35
CA LEU A 109 -17.05 2.18 -11.53
C LEU A 109 -16.41 3.56 -11.50
N VAL A 110 -16.05 4.10 -12.66
CA VAL A 110 -15.62 5.49 -12.78
C VAL A 110 -16.85 6.41 -12.82
N ARG A 111 -16.75 7.58 -12.18
CA ARG A 111 -17.81 8.59 -12.28
C ARG A 111 -17.57 9.44 -13.52
N SER A 112 -18.61 9.68 -14.32
CA SER A 112 -18.51 10.56 -15.49
C SER A 112 -18.09 11.99 -15.13
N SER A 113 -18.46 12.45 -13.92
CA SER A 113 -18.06 13.76 -13.39
C SER A 113 -16.56 13.88 -13.08
N SER A 114 -15.84 12.77 -13.02
CA SER A 114 -14.41 12.75 -12.65
C SER A 114 -13.45 12.64 -13.84
N PHE A 115 -13.91 12.62 -15.09
CA PHE A 115 -13.00 12.46 -16.24
C PHE A 115 -11.95 13.56 -16.34
N ASP A 116 -12.29 14.83 -16.09
CA ASP A 116 -11.31 15.92 -16.05
C ASP A 116 -10.26 15.72 -14.95
N ALA A 117 -10.68 15.25 -13.77
CA ALA A 117 -9.77 14.94 -12.67
C ALA A 117 -8.87 13.73 -12.99
N ILE A 118 -9.41 12.72 -13.68
CA ILE A 118 -8.66 11.54 -14.14
C ILE A 118 -7.63 11.95 -15.19
N GLN A 119 -8.01 12.79 -16.15
CA GLN A 119 -7.10 13.30 -17.17
C GLN A 119 -5.95 14.09 -16.52
N LYS A 120 -6.24 14.92 -15.50
CA LYS A 120 -5.22 15.62 -14.71
C LYS A 120 -4.33 14.67 -13.92
N GLU A 121 -4.88 13.61 -13.34
CA GLU A 121 -4.10 12.61 -12.60
C GLU A 121 -3.18 11.84 -13.56
N ILE A 122 -3.64 11.48 -14.76
CA ILE A 122 -2.83 10.82 -15.78
C ILE A 122 -1.75 11.76 -16.32
N ALA A 123 -2.10 13.01 -16.66
CA ALA A 123 -1.16 14.02 -17.16
C ALA A 123 -0.16 14.48 -16.08
N GLY A 124 -0.56 14.49 -14.81
CA GLY A 124 0.27 14.86 -13.68
C GLY A 124 1.23 13.76 -13.21
N LEU A 125 1.08 12.51 -13.68
CA LEU A 125 1.79 11.35 -13.15
C LEU A 125 2.82 10.76 -14.11
N GLY A 126 3.83 11.59 -14.38
CA GLY A 126 5.23 11.18 -14.26
C GLY A 126 5.89 11.65 -12.95
N ASN A 127 5.23 12.47 -12.12
CA ASN A 127 5.82 13.05 -10.91
C ASN A 127 4.95 12.80 -9.67
N ASP A 128 5.22 11.67 -8.98
CA ASP A 128 4.91 11.54 -7.55
C ASP A 128 5.79 12.53 -6.76
N GLY A 129 5.38 13.80 -6.78
CA GLY A 129 5.98 14.91 -6.06
C GLY A 129 4.92 15.66 -5.27
N GLY A 130 4.46 15.05 -4.18
CA GLY A 130 3.86 15.70 -3.00
C GLY A 130 2.91 16.87 -3.23
N ILE A 131 1.60 16.61 -3.25
CA ILE A 131 0.61 17.63 -2.87
C ILE A 131 0.11 17.33 -1.46
N ALA A 132 0.81 17.97 -0.52
CA ALA A 132 0.35 18.51 0.74
C ALA A 132 -1.01 18.01 1.28
N SER A 133 -1.00 16.86 1.96
CA SER A 133 -1.94 16.65 3.06
C SER A 133 -1.62 17.70 4.14
N LYS A 134 -2.52 18.67 4.31
CA LYS A 134 -2.50 19.67 5.39
C LYS A 134 -2.51 18.97 6.76
N ALA A 135 -1.34 18.58 7.26
CA ALA A 135 -1.17 18.18 8.65
C ALA A 135 -1.07 19.45 9.50
N LYS A 136 -2.12 19.71 10.29
CA LYS A 136 -2.15 20.75 11.33
C LYS A 136 -0.97 20.55 12.28
N SER A 137 0.05 21.40 12.13
CA SER A 137 1.17 21.54 13.06
C SER A 137 0.68 22.31 14.29
N SER A 138 0.35 21.59 15.37
CA SER A 138 0.28 22.20 16.70
C SER A 138 1.66 22.15 17.33
N ARG A 139 2.29 23.32 17.41
CA ARG A 139 3.47 23.66 18.21
C ARG A 139 3.51 22.91 19.55
N ARG A 140 4.62 22.21 19.81
CA ARG A 140 5.23 22.24 21.16
C ARG A 140 6.74 22.03 21.08
N SER A 141 7.43 23.15 21.08
CA SER A 141 8.86 23.26 21.35
C SER A 141 9.15 22.84 22.79
N LYS A 142 10.08 21.89 23.00
CA LYS A 142 10.91 21.92 24.20
C LYS A 142 12.35 21.57 23.85
N LYS A 143 13.18 22.56 24.19
CA LYS A 143 14.59 22.77 23.95
C LYS A 143 15.38 21.99 25.00
N THR A 144 16.31 21.12 24.59
CA THR A 144 17.42 20.71 25.45
C THR A 144 18.66 20.52 24.59
N LYS A 145 19.60 21.45 24.76
CA LYS A 145 20.99 21.34 24.33
C LYS A 145 21.64 20.20 25.12
N THR A 146 22.47 19.36 24.49
CA THR A 146 23.77 18.93 25.07
C THR A 146 24.72 18.45 23.97
N ASN A 147 25.82 19.20 23.91
CA ASN A 147 27.19 18.98 23.48
C ASN A 147 27.62 17.87 22.51
N GLN A 148 28.50 18.32 21.61
CA GLN A 148 29.25 17.58 20.61
C GLN A 148 30.39 16.77 21.26
N GLN A 149 30.71 15.62 20.67
CA GLN A 149 32.11 15.27 20.38
C GLN A 149 32.17 14.35 19.15
N LYS A 150 32.91 14.83 18.14
CA LYS A 150 33.29 14.16 16.89
C LYS A 150 34.40 13.15 17.17
N VAL A 151 34.36 11.97 16.54
CA VAL A 151 35.51 11.40 15.77
C VAL A 151 34.99 10.42 14.72
N GLY A 152 35.53 10.47 13.50
CA GLY A 152 35.65 9.30 12.61
C GLY A 152 34.66 9.21 11.44
N ALA A 153 35.05 9.76 10.29
CA ALA A 153 34.42 9.50 9.00
C ALA A 153 34.76 8.09 8.48
N ILE A 154 33.79 7.40 7.89
CA ILE A 154 33.91 6.57 6.67
C ILE A 154 32.51 6.54 6.02
N SER A 155 32.44 6.98 4.77
CA SER A 155 31.29 6.94 3.90
C SER A 155 31.13 5.55 3.25
N LYS A 156 29.90 5.05 3.15
CA LYS A 156 29.28 4.49 1.93
C LYS A 156 27.90 3.88 2.20
N SER A 157 26.95 4.30 1.36
CA SER A 157 25.63 3.71 1.03
C SER A 157 24.73 3.25 2.17
N SER A 158 23.74 4.07 2.54
CA SER A 158 22.55 3.58 3.24
C SER A 158 21.28 3.87 2.44
N LYS A 159 20.77 2.77 1.87
CA LYS A 159 19.38 2.56 1.46
C LYS A 159 18.43 3.27 2.43
N LYS A 160 17.46 4.01 1.88
CA LYS A 160 16.31 4.58 2.61
C LYS A 160 15.68 3.50 3.51
N VAL A 161 15.94 3.58 4.81
CA VAL A 161 15.29 2.74 5.83
C VAL A 161 14.01 3.43 6.25
N ALA A 162 12.89 2.75 6.02
CA ALA A 162 11.58 3.16 6.50
C ALA A 162 11.58 3.32 8.05
N THR A 163 11.51 4.58 8.45
CA THR A 163 10.73 5.16 9.54
C THR A 163 10.34 4.26 10.74
N GLY A 164 11.03 4.47 11.86
CA GLY A 164 10.39 4.57 13.17
C GLY A 164 10.39 3.33 14.08
N GLY A 165 9.39 2.45 13.94
CA GLY A 165 9.04 1.53 15.04
C GLY A 165 9.91 0.28 15.18
N SER A 166 10.44 -0.26 14.08
CA SER A 166 11.16 -1.56 14.10
C SER A 166 12.52 -1.49 14.81
N LYS A 167 13.19 -0.33 14.75
CA LYS A 167 14.50 -0.14 15.38
C LYS A 167 14.40 -0.11 16.89
N GLU A 168 13.42 0.61 17.46
CA GLU A 168 13.22 0.70 18.90
C GLU A 168 12.88 -0.66 19.53
N ILE A 169 12.01 -1.42 18.88
CA ILE A 169 11.65 -2.79 19.29
C ILE A 169 12.89 -3.68 19.32
N THR A 170 13.74 -3.58 18.29
CA THR A 170 14.98 -4.35 18.20
C THR A 170 15.99 -3.96 19.29
N LEU A 171 16.12 -2.67 19.60
CA LEU A 171 16.99 -2.18 20.66
C LEU A 171 16.54 -2.66 22.05
N LYS A 172 15.24 -2.57 22.34
CA LYS A 172 14.65 -3.07 23.59
C LYS A 172 14.85 -4.58 23.74
N PHE A 173 14.60 -5.32 22.66
CA PHE A 173 14.85 -6.76 22.62
C PHE A 173 16.32 -7.09 22.91
N ASN A 174 17.27 -6.40 22.27
CA ASN A 174 18.70 -6.62 22.50
C ASN A 174 19.08 -6.35 23.96
N LYS A 175 18.55 -5.27 24.55
CA LYS A 175 18.73 -4.98 25.97
C LYS A 175 18.24 -6.13 26.86
N TRP A 176 17.11 -6.76 26.53
CA TRP A 176 16.61 -7.91 27.31
C TRP A 176 17.54 -9.12 27.24
N VAL A 177 18.11 -9.39 26.06
CA VAL A 177 19.12 -10.44 25.88
C VAL A 177 20.33 -10.17 26.77
N GLU A 178 20.82 -8.93 26.79
CA GLU A 178 21.97 -8.52 27.61
C GLU A 178 21.65 -8.55 29.12
N THR A 179 20.45 -8.17 29.53
CA THR A 179 20.01 -8.20 30.94
C THR A 179 19.69 -9.60 31.47
N GLY A 180 19.86 -10.66 30.67
CA GLY A 180 19.63 -12.03 31.11
C GLY A 180 18.15 -12.44 31.17
N PHE A 181 17.25 -11.75 30.46
CA PHE A 181 15.83 -12.14 30.41
C PHE A 181 15.63 -13.58 29.89
N PHE A 182 16.53 -14.02 29.01
CA PHE A 182 16.57 -15.36 28.42
C PHE A 182 17.44 -16.36 29.19
N ALA A 183 17.92 -16.03 30.39
CA ALA A 183 18.67 -16.96 31.23
C ALA A 183 17.82 -18.18 31.63
N LYS A 184 16.51 -17.95 31.83
CA LYS A 184 15.50 -19.02 31.93
C LYS A 184 14.82 -19.16 30.57
N GLY A 185 14.51 -20.39 30.16
CA GLY A 185 13.81 -20.64 28.90
C GLY A 185 12.51 -19.84 28.80
N LYS A 186 12.40 -19.02 27.75
CA LYS A 186 11.22 -18.19 27.47
C LYS A 186 10.53 -18.62 26.19
N THR A 187 9.22 -18.68 26.21
CA THR A 187 8.41 -18.90 25.01
C THR A 187 8.19 -17.59 24.25
N LEU A 188 7.74 -17.68 23.00
CA LEU A 188 7.31 -16.50 22.23
C LEU A 188 6.21 -15.71 22.96
N GLY A 189 5.31 -16.40 23.68
CA GLY A 189 4.24 -15.76 24.45
C GLY A 189 4.79 -14.90 25.58
N ASP A 190 5.83 -15.36 26.27
CA ASP A 190 6.47 -14.59 27.35
C ASP A 190 7.14 -13.31 26.82
N VAL A 191 7.77 -13.42 25.64
CA VAL A 191 8.38 -12.27 24.96
C VAL A 191 7.31 -11.25 24.57
N GLN A 192 6.17 -11.69 24.01
CA GLN A 192 5.05 -10.81 23.67
C GLN A 192 4.43 -10.15 24.90
N ALA A 193 4.20 -10.92 25.97
CA ALA A 193 3.69 -10.40 27.23
C ALA A 193 4.61 -9.31 27.79
N ARG A 194 5.93 -9.47 27.67
CA ARG A 194 6.89 -8.46 28.09
C ARG A 194 6.82 -7.18 27.27
N PHE A 195 6.61 -7.28 25.96
CA PHE A 195 6.40 -6.09 25.11
C PHE A 195 5.10 -5.37 25.45
N HIS A 196 4.04 -6.12 25.75
CA HIS A 196 2.76 -5.54 26.18
C HIS A 196 2.89 -4.82 27.53
N GLN A 197 3.71 -5.34 28.46
CA GLN A 197 4.03 -4.64 29.72
C GLN A 197 4.72 -3.28 29.49
N GLU A 198 5.49 -3.15 28.40
CA GLU A 198 6.11 -1.87 28.00
C GLU A 198 5.21 -1.03 27.07
N ALA A 199 3.91 -1.34 27.00
CA ALA A 199 2.92 -0.70 26.13
C ALA A 199 3.23 -0.78 24.63
N ILE A 200 4.02 -1.76 24.19
CA ILE A 200 4.31 -2.04 22.79
C ILE A 200 3.42 -3.18 22.33
N ILE A 201 2.43 -2.88 21.48
CA ILE A 201 1.56 -3.88 20.89
C ILE A 201 2.29 -4.53 19.71
N ILE A 202 2.55 -5.83 19.82
CA ILE A 202 3.15 -6.61 18.73
C ILE A 202 2.07 -7.49 18.11
N PRO A 203 1.91 -7.49 16.77
CA PRO A 203 0.95 -8.37 16.14
C PRO A 203 1.29 -9.84 16.45
N GLN A 204 0.25 -10.65 16.65
CA GLN A 204 0.38 -12.11 16.73
C GLN A 204 0.67 -12.70 15.33
N SER A 205 1.82 -12.38 14.76
CA SER A 205 2.31 -12.99 13.52
C SER A 205 3.26 -14.14 13.83
N SER A 206 3.45 -15.03 12.85
CA SER A 206 4.53 -16.02 12.87
C SER A 206 5.89 -15.38 13.19
N ILE A 207 6.70 -16.08 13.98
CA ILE A 207 7.98 -15.72 14.63
C ILE A 207 8.56 -14.36 14.18
N PRO A 208 8.64 -13.36 15.09
CA PRO A 208 9.17 -12.04 14.76
C PRO A 208 10.62 -12.06 14.26
N LYS A 209 10.93 -11.17 13.30
CA LYS A 209 12.24 -11.09 12.63
C LYS A 209 13.42 -10.88 13.59
N TYR A 210 13.22 -10.13 14.67
CA TYR A 210 14.27 -9.87 15.67
C TYR A 210 14.66 -11.15 16.45
N LEU A 211 13.69 -12.03 16.73
CA LEU A 211 13.92 -13.30 17.41
C LEU A 211 14.69 -14.28 16.51
N LEU A 212 14.30 -14.38 15.23
CA LEU A 212 15.02 -15.19 14.25
C LEU A 212 16.46 -14.71 14.06
N ARG A 213 16.67 -13.40 14.03
CA ARG A 213 18.01 -12.81 13.89
C ARG A 213 18.89 -13.16 15.09
N ALA A 214 18.40 -13.04 16.31
CA ALA A 214 19.18 -13.38 17.50
C ALA A 214 19.53 -14.87 17.60
N VAL A 215 18.67 -15.76 17.09
CA VAL A 215 19.00 -17.19 16.97
C VAL A 215 20.08 -17.42 15.90
N ARG A 216 19.95 -16.77 14.73
CA ARG A 216 20.93 -16.86 13.64
C ARG A 216 22.30 -16.31 14.03
N ASP A 217 22.31 -15.21 14.78
CA ASP A 217 23.52 -14.54 15.28
C ASP A 217 24.13 -15.30 16.48
N GLY A 218 23.58 -16.45 16.86
CA GLY A 218 24.12 -17.33 17.92
C GLY A 218 23.91 -16.80 19.34
N ARG A 219 23.17 -15.71 19.53
CA ARG A 219 22.90 -15.10 20.84
C ARG A 219 21.85 -15.87 21.64
N LEU A 220 20.92 -16.53 20.94
CA LEU A 220 19.90 -17.37 21.55
C LEU A 220 19.95 -18.78 20.94
N SER A 221 19.78 -19.80 21.76
CA SER A 221 19.38 -21.14 21.31
C SER A 221 17.86 -21.26 21.31
N ARG A 222 17.33 -22.17 20.48
CA ARG A 222 15.91 -22.54 20.51
C ARG A 222 15.81 -24.05 20.62
N ASP A 223 14.99 -24.52 21.56
CA ASP A 223 14.69 -25.93 21.75
C ASP A 223 13.18 -26.12 21.84
N MET A 224 12.69 -27.25 21.34
CA MET A 224 11.26 -27.55 21.40
C MET A 224 10.95 -28.23 22.72
N GLN A 225 10.20 -27.57 23.59
CA GLN A 225 9.80 -28.09 24.90
C GLN A 225 8.28 -28.11 25.02
N GLU A 226 7.78 -28.99 25.87
CA GLU A 226 6.37 -29.03 26.21
C GLU A 226 6.09 -28.03 27.33
N VAL A 227 5.30 -27.00 27.01
CA VAL A 227 4.92 -25.94 27.95
C VAL A 227 3.40 -25.86 27.96
N ASN A 228 2.79 -26.14 29.11
CA ASN A 228 1.33 -26.19 29.30
C ASN A 228 0.64 -27.16 28.33
N GLY A 229 1.16 -28.39 28.21
CA GLY A 229 0.58 -29.45 27.37
C GLY A 229 0.64 -29.19 25.86
N LYS A 230 1.45 -28.23 25.42
CA LYS A 230 1.65 -27.91 24.00
C LYS A 230 3.15 -27.79 23.71
N ARG A 231 3.59 -28.39 22.60
CA ARG A 231 4.97 -28.27 22.12
C ARG A 231 5.20 -26.84 21.61
N ARG A 232 6.11 -26.11 22.24
CA ARG A 232 6.46 -24.72 21.89
C ARG A 232 7.97 -24.57 21.79
N TRP A 233 8.40 -23.63 20.94
CA TRP A 233 9.79 -23.20 20.91
C TRP A 233 10.09 -22.36 22.16
N VAL A 234 11.12 -22.79 22.89
CA VAL A 234 11.67 -22.10 24.05
C VAL A 234 13.03 -21.55 23.67
N TYR A 235 13.24 -20.28 23.95
CA TYR A 235 14.47 -19.54 23.65
C TYR A 235 15.28 -19.35 24.94
N ARG A 236 16.59 -19.62 24.87
CA ARG A 236 17.55 -19.45 25.97
C ARG A 236 18.77 -18.68 25.48
N SER A 237 19.37 -17.86 26.34
CA SER A 237 20.69 -17.28 26.06
C SER A 237 21.73 -18.40 26.02
N LYS A 238 22.61 -18.35 25.02
CA LYS A 238 23.84 -19.14 25.04
C LYS A 238 24.84 -18.56 26.03
#